data_AF-A0A2S5ZVK7-F1
#
_entry.id   AF-A0A2S5ZVK7-F1
#
_cell.length_a   1.000
_cell.length_b   1.000
_cell.length_c   1.000
_cell.angle_alpha   90.00
_cell.angle_beta   90.00
_cell.angle_gamma   90.00
#
_symmetry.space_group_name_H-M   'P 1'
#
loop_
_entity.id
_entity.type
_entity.pdbx_description
1 polymer ?
#
loop_
_entity_poly.entity_id
_entity_poly.type
_entity_poly.pdbx_seq_one_letter_code
_entity_poly.pdbx_strand_id
1 'polypeptide(L)'
;MTGSAESRPEHPRRSRGQHLDALMEQIAHRRDRHDRVGGALIVVGIDTSESSPHALAYAAGAARRMHATLLVAYITTLGTGAYLTSLAPMGADADVALAAEQITTVRELATEILYDLPLPWSFTVRRGDPAVELARLAEENSADSLIVGQTRGRLHRLTGSTAARLLRRARCPVTVVP
;
A
#
# COMPACT_ATOMS: atom_id res chain seq x y z
N MET A 1 18.56 -16.46 63.66
CA MET A 1 19.42 -16.84 62.51
C MET A 1 18.58 -17.76 61.64
N THR A 2 18.21 -17.53 60.39
CA THR A 2 18.29 -16.43 59.42
C THR A 2 17.15 -16.75 58.44
N GLY A 3 16.14 -15.89 58.33
CA GLY A 3 15.06 -16.05 57.35
C GLY A 3 15.50 -15.49 56.01
N SER A 4 15.72 -16.35 55.01
CA SER A 4 15.91 -15.92 53.62
C SER A 4 14.55 -15.62 52.99
N ALA A 5 14.33 -14.34 52.70
CA ALA A 5 13.21 -13.87 51.91
C ALA A 5 13.49 -14.13 50.42
N GLU A 6 12.77 -15.07 49.83
CA GLU A 6 12.79 -15.30 48.39
C GLU A 6 11.69 -14.45 47.74
N SER A 7 12.10 -13.32 47.18
CA SER A 7 11.27 -12.37 46.45
C SER A 7 10.79 -12.98 45.13
N ARG A 8 9.48 -13.25 45.03
CA ARG A 8 8.81 -13.64 43.77
C ARG A 8 8.80 -12.44 42.79
N PRO A 9 8.99 -12.66 41.47
CA PRO A 9 8.85 -11.60 40.50
C PRO A 9 7.37 -11.23 40.32
N GLU A 10 7.02 -9.97 40.57
CA GLU A 10 5.72 -9.41 40.20
C GLU A 10 5.58 -9.43 38.67
N HIS A 11 4.76 -10.35 38.17
CA HIS A 11 4.28 -10.27 36.79
C HIS A 11 3.32 -9.08 36.69
N PRO A 12 3.53 -8.15 35.75
CA PRO A 12 2.62 -7.02 35.57
C PRO A 12 1.25 -7.58 35.17
N ARG A 13 0.27 -7.49 36.08
CA ARG A 13 -1.13 -7.77 35.80
C ARG A 13 -1.60 -6.75 34.77
N ARG A 14 -1.44 -7.04 33.47
CA ARG A 14 -2.15 -6.32 32.41
C ARG A 14 -3.62 -6.35 32.79
N SER A 15 -4.18 -5.17 33.05
CA SER A 15 -5.52 -5.06 33.63
C SER A 15 -6.52 -5.67 32.66
N ARG A 16 -7.52 -6.38 33.20
CA ARG A 16 -8.60 -6.99 32.42
C ARG A 16 -9.28 -6.00 31.47
N GLY A 17 -9.25 -4.70 31.83
CA GLY A 17 -9.70 -3.59 30.98
C GLY A 17 -8.93 -3.47 29.67
N GLN A 18 -7.59 -3.45 29.69
CA GLN A 18 -6.78 -3.29 28.48
C GLN A 18 -6.97 -4.43 27.47
N HIS A 19 -7.25 -5.65 27.94
CA HIS A 19 -7.52 -6.79 27.06
C HIS A 19 -8.93 -6.71 26.46
N LEU A 20 -9.90 -6.20 27.21
CA LEU A 20 -11.26 -5.98 26.75
C LEU A 20 -11.33 -4.81 25.75
N ASP A 21 -10.57 -3.74 25.98
CA ASP A 21 -10.49 -2.58 25.11
C ASP A 21 -9.89 -2.96 23.75
N ALA A 22 -8.77 -3.70 23.74
CA ALA A 22 -8.18 -4.20 22.50
C ALA A 22 -9.09 -5.18 21.76
N LEU A 23 -9.86 -6.00 22.48
CA LEU A 23 -10.83 -6.91 21.89
C LEU A 23 -12.04 -6.16 21.29
N MET A 24 -12.53 -5.13 21.98
CA MET A 24 -13.61 -4.26 21.54
C MET A 24 -13.19 -3.45 20.31
N GLU A 25 -11.96 -2.94 20.28
CA GLU A 25 -11.37 -2.25 19.14
C GLU A 25 -11.22 -3.22 17.94
N GLN A 26 -10.76 -4.45 18.16
CA GLN A 26 -10.71 -5.48 17.10
C GLN A 26 -12.09 -5.92 16.60
N ILE A 27 -13.11 -5.94 17.47
CA ILE A 27 -14.49 -6.27 17.08
C ILE A 27 -15.09 -5.11 16.29
N ALA A 28 -14.90 -3.86 16.73
CA ALA A 28 -15.29 -2.67 15.99
C ALA A 28 -14.63 -2.63 14.60
N HIS A 29 -13.31 -2.88 14.53
CA HIS A 29 -12.55 -2.93 13.27
C HIS A 29 -12.93 -4.12 12.37
N ARG A 30 -13.53 -5.18 12.93
CA ARG A 30 -14.14 -6.28 12.14
C ARG A 30 -15.55 -5.92 11.65
N ARG A 31 -16.29 -5.11 12.41
CA ARG A 31 -17.66 -4.69 12.09
C ARG A 31 -17.67 -3.64 10.96
N ASP A 32 -16.77 -2.66 11.01
CA ASP A 32 -16.57 -1.68 9.93
C ASP A 32 -16.17 -2.33 8.58
N ARG A 33 -15.54 -3.51 8.63
CA ARG A 33 -15.18 -4.28 7.43
C ARG A 33 -16.35 -5.07 6.84
N HIS A 34 -17.38 -5.39 7.64
CA HIS A 34 -18.53 -6.18 7.20
C HIS A 34 -19.69 -5.32 6.69
N ASP A 35 -19.77 -4.05 7.10
CA ASP A 35 -20.89 -3.14 6.79
C ASP A 35 -20.67 -2.29 5.52
N ARG A 36 -19.64 -2.55 4.71
CA ARG A 36 -19.50 -1.87 3.41
C ARG A 36 -20.50 -2.44 2.42
N VAL A 37 -21.27 -1.55 1.81
CA VAL A 37 -22.15 -1.81 0.65
C VAL A 37 -21.37 -2.25 -0.62
N GLY A 38 -20.06 -2.54 -0.51
CA GLY A 38 -19.17 -2.89 -1.61
C GLY A 38 -17.98 -3.76 -1.21
N GLY A 39 -18.18 -4.82 -0.42
CA GLY A 39 -17.17 -5.87 -0.19
C GLY A 39 -15.82 -5.42 0.38
N ALA A 40 -14.86 -6.35 0.44
CA ALA A 40 -13.48 -6.04 0.80
C ALA A 40 -12.76 -5.27 -0.32
N LEU A 41 -11.75 -4.47 0.02
CA LEU A 41 -10.94 -3.71 -0.93
C LEU A 41 -9.45 -4.06 -0.80
N ILE A 42 -8.83 -4.40 -1.93
CA ILE A 42 -7.37 -4.54 -2.04
C ILE A 42 -6.83 -3.40 -2.87
N VAL A 43 -5.83 -2.69 -2.35
CA VAL A 43 -5.07 -1.69 -3.10
C VAL A 43 -3.78 -2.34 -3.59
N VAL A 44 -3.41 -2.13 -4.84
CA VAL A 44 -2.10 -2.52 -5.38
C VAL A 44 -1.37 -1.32 -5.95
N GLY A 45 -0.16 -1.08 -5.46
CA GLY A 45 0.74 -0.09 -6.03
C GLY A 45 1.58 -0.70 -7.14
N ILE A 46 1.49 -0.14 -8.34
CA ILE A 46 2.34 -0.50 -9.47
C ILE A 46 3.12 0.71 -9.97
N ASP A 47 4.20 0.43 -10.67
CA ASP A 47 5.12 1.36 -11.31
C ASP A 47 5.63 0.77 -12.64
N THR A 48 6.64 1.39 -13.25
CA THR A 48 7.27 0.91 -14.50
C THR A 48 8.34 -0.18 -14.28
N SER A 49 8.44 -0.75 -13.07
CA SER A 49 9.43 -1.80 -12.77
C SER A 49 8.97 -3.20 -13.20
N GLU A 50 9.93 -4.10 -13.38
CA GLU A 50 9.70 -5.52 -13.69
C GLU A 50 8.92 -6.28 -12.59
N SER A 51 8.89 -5.75 -11.36
CA SER A 51 8.16 -6.36 -10.25
C SER A 51 6.66 -6.05 -10.27
N SER A 52 6.24 -4.99 -10.99
CA SER A 52 4.86 -4.52 -11.02
C SER A 52 3.86 -5.53 -11.62
N PRO A 53 4.16 -6.20 -12.75
CA PRO A 53 3.31 -7.28 -13.26
C PRO A 53 3.06 -8.39 -12.23
N HIS A 54 4.10 -8.79 -11.49
CA HIS A 54 4.01 -9.84 -10.48
C HIS A 54 3.13 -9.40 -9.30
N ALA A 55 3.31 -8.17 -8.82
CA ALA A 55 2.49 -7.60 -7.77
C ALA A 55 1.01 -7.50 -8.16
N LEU A 56 0.74 -7.08 -9.40
CA LEU A 56 -0.62 -6.98 -9.93
C LEU A 56 -1.28 -8.36 -10.07
N ALA A 57 -0.58 -9.33 -10.64
CA ALA A 57 -1.09 -10.69 -10.78
C ALA A 57 -1.39 -11.33 -9.41
N TYR A 58 -0.51 -11.14 -8.43
CA TYR A 58 -0.74 -11.59 -7.06
C TYR A 58 -1.97 -10.91 -6.45
N ALA A 59 -2.09 -9.59 -6.58
CA ALA A 59 -3.21 -8.82 -6.06
C ALA A 59 -4.55 -9.24 -6.67
N ALA A 60 -4.59 -9.48 -7.99
CA ALA A 60 -5.76 -9.98 -8.67
C ALA A 60 -6.17 -11.37 -8.16
N GLY A 61 -5.21 -12.28 -7.98
CA GLY A 61 -5.46 -13.59 -7.39
C GLY A 61 -5.98 -13.50 -5.94
N ALA A 62 -5.43 -12.59 -5.14
CA ALA A 62 -5.90 -12.34 -3.77
C ALA A 62 -7.33 -11.78 -3.76
N ALA A 63 -7.61 -10.78 -4.60
CA ALA A 63 -8.92 -10.15 -4.69
C ALA A 63 -10.02 -11.15 -5.07
N ARG A 64 -9.75 -12.02 -6.05
CA ARG A 64 -10.67 -13.09 -6.45
C ARG A 64 -11.00 -14.06 -5.32
N ARG A 65 -9.99 -14.49 -4.54
CA ARG A 65 -10.20 -15.41 -3.40
C ARG A 65 -10.94 -14.76 -2.23
N MET A 66 -10.80 -13.45 -2.08
CA MET A 66 -11.43 -12.68 -1.00
C MET A 66 -12.78 -12.08 -1.41
N HIS A 67 -13.23 -12.28 -2.65
CA HIS A 67 -14.37 -11.58 -3.25
C HIS A 67 -14.26 -10.05 -3.07
N ALA A 68 -13.04 -9.54 -3.21
CA ALA A 68 -12.70 -8.13 -3.03
C ALA A 68 -12.68 -7.37 -4.36
N THR A 69 -12.89 -6.07 -4.28
CA THR A 69 -12.58 -5.13 -5.37
C THR A 69 -11.09 -4.83 -5.38
N LEU A 70 -10.51 -4.63 -6.57
CA LEU A 70 -9.10 -4.25 -6.72
C LEU A 70 -8.98 -2.77 -7.15
N LEU A 71 -8.24 -1.99 -6.38
CA LEU A 71 -7.85 -0.63 -6.77
C LEU A 71 -6.37 -0.63 -7.16
N VAL A 72 -6.11 -0.46 -8.45
CA VAL A 72 -4.77 -0.33 -9.01
C VAL A 72 -4.34 1.12 -8.93
N ALA A 73 -3.20 1.39 -8.30
CA ALA A 73 -2.68 2.72 -8.06
C ALA A 73 -1.30 2.91 -8.69
N TYR A 74 -1.17 3.94 -9.53
CA TYR A 74 0.11 4.42 -10.01
C TYR A 74 0.43 5.76 -9.37
N ILE A 75 1.62 5.90 -8.78
CA ILE A 75 2.05 7.15 -8.14
C ILE A 75 3.10 7.82 -9.02
N THR A 76 2.72 8.96 -9.59
CA THR A 76 3.64 9.82 -10.32
C THR A 76 4.51 10.60 -9.35
N THR A 77 5.83 10.36 -9.42
CA THR A 77 6.84 11.19 -8.76
C THR A 77 7.23 12.34 -9.67
N LEU A 78 6.25 13.11 -10.16
CA LEU A 78 6.54 14.44 -10.68
C LEU A 78 6.90 15.31 -9.47
N GLY A 79 8.08 15.07 -8.90
CA GLY A 79 8.63 15.81 -7.78
C GLY A 79 9.43 16.99 -8.30
N THR A 80 9.28 18.13 -7.66
CA THR A 80 10.30 19.11 -7.22
C THR A 80 11.63 19.27 -8.00
N GLY A 81 12.24 18.20 -8.52
CA GLY A 81 13.31 18.26 -9.51
C GLY A 81 12.84 18.77 -10.88
N ALA A 82 11.60 18.46 -11.28
CA ALA A 82 10.98 19.12 -12.42
C ALA A 82 10.90 20.63 -12.18
N TYR A 83 10.65 21.12 -10.95
CA TYR A 83 10.68 22.56 -10.65
C TYR A 83 12.09 23.18 -10.78
N LEU A 84 13.15 22.42 -10.50
CA LEU A 84 14.54 22.87 -10.69
C LEU A 84 14.97 22.84 -12.17
N THR A 85 14.45 21.89 -12.97
CA THR A 85 14.70 21.79 -14.43
C THR A 85 13.74 22.66 -15.27
N SER A 86 12.53 22.95 -14.76
CA SER A 86 11.42 23.69 -15.39
C SER A 86 11.60 25.21 -15.38
N LEU A 87 12.76 25.72 -14.96
CA LEU A 87 13.09 27.15 -15.14
C LEU A 87 13.25 27.53 -16.63
N ALA A 88 13.18 26.56 -17.54
CA ALA A 88 13.02 26.79 -18.98
C ALA A 88 11.58 26.45 -19.43
N PRO A 89 10.85 27.39 -20.08
CA PRO A 89 9.47 27.17 -20.57
C PRO A 89 9.31 25.94 -21.49
N MET A 90 10.38 25.48 -22.13
CA MET A 90 10.36 24.33 -23.05
C MET A 90 10.44 22.96 -22.34
N GLY A 91 10.77 22.89 -21.04
CA GLY A 91 10.90 21.62 -20.31
C GLY A 91 9.58 21.09 -19.73
N ALA A 92 8.65 22.00 -19.41
CA ALA A 92 7.39 21.64 -18.76
C ALA A 92 6.48 20.79 -19.66
N ASP A 93 6.41 21.09 -20.96
CA ASP A 93 5.56 20.35 -21.90
C ASP A 93 6.11 18.93 -22.17
N ALA A 94 7.43 18.78 -22.25
CA ALA A 94 8.09 17.48 -22.43
C ALA A 94 7.91 16.58 -21.18
N ASP A 95 8.02 17.15 -19.98
CA ASP A 95 7.79 16.43 -18.72
C ASP A 95 6.34 15.96 -18.58
N VAL A 96 5.37 16.78 -19.03
CA VAL A 96 3.95 16.42 -19.05
C VAL A 96 3.68 15.30 -20.06
N ALA A 97 4.25 15.39 -21.26
CA ALA A 97 4.09 14.36 -22.30
C ALA A 97 4.66 13.01 -21.83
N LEU A 98 5.85 13.01 -21.24
CA LEU A 98 6.48 11.79 -20.70
C LEU A 98 5.64 11.18 -19.57
N ALA A 99 5.10 12.01 -18.67
CA ALA A 99 4.23 11.51 -17.61
C ALA A 99 2.92 10.90 -18.15
N ALA A 100 2.33 11.51 -19.18
CA ALA A 100 1.13 10.99 -19.83
C ALA A 100 1.40 9.65 -20.53
N GLU A 101 2.53 9.52 -21.21
CA GLU A 101 2.98 8.27 -21.82
C GLU A 101 3.15 7.18 -20.76
N GLN A 102 3.86 7.46 -19.66
CA GLN A 102 4.03 6.50 -18.56
C GLN A 102 2.70 6.06 -17.94
N ILE A 103 1.78 7.00 -17.69
CA ILE A 103 0.44 6.68 -17.18
C ILE A 103 -0.29 5.73 -18.15
N THR A 104 -0.15 5.98 -19.45
CA THR A 104 -0.78 5.17 -20.51
C THR A 104 -0.20 3.76 -20.50
N THR A 105 1.12 3.63 -20.54
CA THR A 105 1.82 2.33 -20.50
C THR A 105 1.45 1.52 -19.26
N VAL A 106 1.44 2.14 -18.08
CA VAL A 106 1.12 1.44 -16.82
C VAL A 106 -0.36 1.01 -16.78
N ARG A 107 -1.27 1.83 -17.34
CA ARG A 107 -2.69 1.49 -17.45
C ARG A 107 -2.92 0.35 -18.44
N GLU A 108 -2.24 0.36 -19.58
CA GLU A 108 -2.32 -0.69 -20.60
C GLU A 108 -1.84 -2.01 -20.04
N LEU A 109 -0.68 -2.02 -19.38
CA LEU A 109 -0.16 -3.20 -18.65
C LEU A 109 -1.19 -3.74 -17.66
N ALA A 110 -1.83 -2.87 -16.87
CA ALA A 110 -2.84 -3.30 -15.92
C ALA A 110 -4.07 -3.88 -16.61
N THR A 111 -4.49 -3.27 -17.73
CA THR A 111 -5.62 -3.73 -18.52
C THR A 111 -5.35 -5.10 -19.13
N GLU A 112 -4.15 -5.31 -19.68
CA GLU A 112 -3.73 -6.57 -20.27
C GLU A 112 -3.73 -7.70 -19.24
N ILE A 113 -3.10 -7.48 -18.08
CA ILE A 113 -3.00 -8.50 -17.01
C ILE A 113 -4.38 -8.85 -16.43
N LEU A 114 -5.31 -7.90 -16.39
CA LEU A 114 -6.62 -8.07 -15.76
C LEU A 114 -7.74 -8.42 -16.76
N TYR A 115 -7.46 -8.44 -18.07
CA TYR A 115 -8.47 -8.49 -19.13
C TYR A 115 -9.51 -9.61 -18.96
N ASP A 116 -9.07 -10.85 -18.73
CA ASP A 116 -9.94 -12.04 -18.63
C ASP A 116 -10.30 -12.42 -17.18
N LEU A 117 -10.05 -11.55 -16.21
CA LEU A 117 -10.31 -11.86 -14.80
C LEU A 117 -11.71 -11.36 -14.38
N PRO A 118 -12.59 -12.25 -13.89
CA PRO A 118 -13.91 -11.85 -13.38
C PRO A 118 -13.76 -11.19 -12.00
N LEU A 119 -13.35 -9.93 -12.01
CA LEU A 119 -12.89 -9.15 -10.85
C LEU A 119 -13.29 -7.69 -11.06
N PRO A 120 -14.06 -7.06 -10.14
CA PRO A 120 -14.25 -5.62 -10.19
C PRO A 120 -12.92 -4.92 -9.86
N TRP A 121 -12.47 -4.06 -10.77
CA TRP A 121 -11.26 -3.27 -10.55
C TRP A 121 -11.38 -1.85 -11.09
N SER A 122 -10.56 -0.95 -10.56
CA SER A 122 -10.41 0.41 -11.07
C SER A 122 -8.94 0.84 -11.03
N PHE A 123 -8.62 1.88 -11.78
CA PHE A 123 -7.27 2.44 -11.89
C PHE A 123 -7.26 3.89 -11.43
N THR A 124 -6.33 4.25 -10.56
CA THR A 124 -6.14 5.61 -10.08
C THR A 124 -4.70 6.07 -10.23
N VAL A 125 -4.53 7.36 -10.51
CA VAL A 125 -3.24 8.02 -10.58
C VAL A 125 -3.18 9.05 -9.45
N ARG A 126 -2.12 9.00 -8.65
CA ARG A 126 -1.82 10.00 -7.63
C ARG A 126 -0.47 10.65 -7.92
N ARG A 127 -0.22 11.80 -7.30
CA ARG A 127 1.04 12.52 -7.42
C ARG A 127 1.64 12.70 -6.04
N GLY A 128 2.93 12.40 -5.91
CA GLY A 128 3.66 12.61 -4.66
C GLY A 128 4.67 11.50 -4.38
N ASP A 129 4.95 11.31 -3.10
CA ASP A 129 5.81 10.23 -2.65
C ASP A 129 5.04 8.90 -2.65
N PRO A 130 5.56 7.82 -3.28
CA PRO A 130 4.82 6.56 -3.41
C PRO A 130 4.42 5.93 -2.08
N ALA A 131 5.29 5.96 -1.07
CA ALA A 131 4.97 5.35 0.22
C ALA A 131 3.94 6.17 0.99
N VAL A 132 3.96 7.50 0.88
CA VAL A 132 2.96 8.38 1.50
C VAL A 132 1.61 8.24 0.79
N GLU A 133 1.58 8.39 -0.53
CA GLU A 133 0.32 8.37 -1.28
C GLU A 133 -0.34 6.99 -1.29
N LEU A 134 0.41 5.88 -1.33
CA LEU A 134 -0.19 4.54 -1.22
C LEU A 134 -0.76 4.28 0.17
N ALA A 135 -0.06 4.68 1.23
CA ALA A 135 -0.58 4.56 2.60
C ALA A 135 -1.85 5.41 2.78
N ARG A 136 -1.82 6.65 2.26
CA ARG A 136 -2.95 7.56 2.30
C ARG A 136 -4.14 7.03 1.50
N LEU A 137 -3.92 6.52 0.29
CA LEU A 137 -4.97 5.94 -0.55
C LEU A 137 -5.60 4.71 0.13
N ALA A 138 -4.78 3.86 0.75
CA ALA A 138 -5.26 2.73 1.52
C ALA A 138 -6.09 3.18 2.74
N GLU A 139 -5.69 4.24 3.44
CA GLU A 139 -6.45 4.80 4.57
C GLU A 139 -7.77 5.45 4.12
N GLU A 140 -7.73 6.30 3.08
CA GLU A 140 -8.90 6.99 2.51
C GLU A 140 -9.99 6.02 2.06
N ASN A 141 -9.59 4.88 1.48
CA ASN A 141 -10.52 3.85 1.02
C ASN A 141 -10.70 2.72 2.06
N SER A 142 -10.09 2.85 3.24
CA SER A 142 -10.10 1.86 4.31
C SER A 142 -9.74 0.44 3.81
N ALA A 143 -8.73 0.33 2.96
CA ALA A 143 -8.32 -0.90 2.30
C ALA A 143 -8.03 -2.03 3.31
N ASP A 144 -8.45 -3.25 2.96
CA ASP A 144 -8.23 -4.45 3.76
C ASP A 144 -6.81 -5.01 3.58
N SER A 145 -6.15 -4.65 2.48
CA SER A 145 -4.78 -5.03 2.17
C SER A 145 -4.16 -4.07 1.17
N LEU A 146 -2.87 -3.78 1.34
CA LEU A 146 -2.04 -3.04 0.41
C LEU A 146 -0.94 -3.95 -0.14
N ILE A 147 -0.86 -4.08 -1.46
CA ILE A 147 0.06 -4.96 -2.15
C ILE A 147 1.04 -4.12 -2.98
N VAL A 148 2.32 -4.44 -2.92
CA VAL A 148 3.37 -3.76 -3.70
C VAL A 148 4.43 -4.74 -4.18
N GLY A 149 5.08 -4.42 -5.29
CA GLY A 149 6.25 -5.16 -5.77
C GLY A 149 7.50 -4.88 -4.92
N GLN A 150 8.43 -5.83 -4.92
CA GLN A 150 9.78 -5.63 -4.41
C GLN A 150 10.53 -4.70 -5.37
N THR A 151 10.87 -3.51 -4.89
CA THR A 151 11.72 -2.61 -5.66
C THR A 151 13.12 -3.22 -5.85
N ARG A 152 13.47 -3.62 -7.07
CA ARG A 152 14.82 -4.06 -7.45
C ARG A 152 15.50 -2.91 -8.21
N GLY A 153 16.41 -2.18 -7.53
CA GLY A 153 17.20 -1.12 -8.16
C GLY A 153 18.30 -0.59 -7.25
N ARG A 154 19.49 -0.30 -7.80
CA ARG A 154 20.66 0.20 -7.05
C ARG A 154 20.43 1.60 -6.44
N LEU A 155 19.55 2.41 -7.03
CA LEU A 155 19.32 3.81 -6.61
C LEU A 155 18.34 3.94 -5.42
N HIS A 156 17.43 2.99 -5.21
CA HIS A 156 16.42 3.06 -4.13
C HIS A 156 16.87 2.46 -2.80
N ARG A 157 18.09 1.88 -2.72
CA ARG A 157 18.64 1.40 -1.44
C ARG A 157 19.06 2.52 -0.49
N LEU A 158 19.28 3.73 -1.02
CA LEU A 158 19.79 4.88 -0.27
C LEU A 158 18.70 5.65 0.51
N THR A 159 17.43 5.52 0.14
CA THR A 159 16.28 6.21 0.80
C THR A 159 15.30 5.25 1.49
N GLY A 160 15.55 3.94 1.39
CA GLY A 160 14.64 2.88 1.83
C GLY A 160 13.60 2.55 0.77
N SER A 161 13.40 1.26 0.49
CA SER A 161 12.42 0.81 -0.51
C SER A 161 11.01 1.30 -0.14
N THR A 162 10.17 1.61 -1.15
CA THR A 162 8.77 1.99 -0.95
C THR A 162 8.06 0.99 -0.03
N ALA A 163 8.30 -0.31 -0.23
CA ALA A 163 7.85 -1.39 0.63
C ALA A 163 8.29 -1.21 2.11
N ALA A 164 9.57 -0.99 2.38
CA ALA A 164 10.07 -0.79 3.75
C ALA A 164 9.47 0.47 4.41
N ARG A 165 9.23 1.52 3.62
CA ARG A 165 8.60 2.76 4.08
C ARG A 165 7.11 2.60 4.33
N LEU A 166 6.42 1.75 3.58
CA LEU A 166 5.02 1.38 3.77
C LEU A 166 4.81 0.55 5.02
N LEU A 167 5.69 -0.40 5.33
CA LEU A 167 5.62 -1.21 6.55
C LEU A 167 5.61 -0.39 7.84
N ARG A 168 6.11 0.86 7.80
CA ARG A 168 6.11 1.79 8.94
C ARG A 168 4.91 2.75 8.96
N ARG A 169 4.14 2.85 7.87
CA ARG A 169 3.12 3.89 7.65
C ARG A 169 1.72 3.33 7.44
N ALA A 170 1.60 2.20 6.76
CA ALA A 170 0.32 1.63 6.40
C ALA A 170 -0.44 1.18 7.65
N ARG A 171 -1.73 1.51 7.70
CA ARG A 171 -2.65 1.05 8.76
C ARG A 171 -3.34 -0.27 8.42
N CYS A 172 -3.09 -0.81 7.23
CA CYS A 172 -3.61 -2.09 6.75
C CYS A 172 -2.45 -3.09 6.54
N PRO A 173 -2.75 -4.40 6.49
CA PRO A 173 -1.76 -5.41 6.10
C PRO A 173 -1.06 -5.04 4.79
N VAL A 174 0.27 -5.15 4.77
CA VAL A 174 1.09 -4.91 3.58
C VAL A 174 1.70 -6.21 3.10
N THR A 175 1.44 -6.58 1.85
CA THR A 175 2.11 -7.70 1.19
C THR A 175 3.12 -7.20 0.17
N VAL A 176 4.33 -7.74 0.25
CA VAL A 176 5.43 -7.41 -0.65
C VAL A 176 5.71 -8.60 -1.57
N VAL A 177 5.55 -8.40 -2.86
CA VAL A 177 5.65 -9.46 -3.89
C VAL A 177 7.03 -9.43 -4.55
N PRO A 178 7.79 -10.55 -4.57
CA PRO A 178 9.15 -10.61 -5.12
C PRO A 178 9.33 -10.24 -6.58
#